data_AF-A0A962RCP8-F1
#
_entry.id   AF-A0A962RCP8-F1
#
_cell.length_a   1.000
_cell.length_b   1.000
_cell.length_c   1.000
_cell.angle_alpha   90.00
_cell.angle_beta   90.00
_cell.angle_gamma   90.00
#
_symmetry.space_group_name_H-M   'P 1'
#
loop_
_entity.id
_entity.type
_entity.pdbx_description
1 polymer ?
#
loop_
_entity_poly.entity_id
_entity_poly.type
_entity_poly.pdbx_seq_one_letter_code
_entity_poly.pdbx_strand_id
1 'polypeptide(L)'
;MRRPTLKLKLVIAGIAIAVLVAAGSTFFELEQRRSRFLAESASVVAELGRLVEGGEAVLTALRGVNQESGEIGTAPFYELSHEVLSRYDYIGAIARFSRISEIERPKFELMMRQQGFISYTVHANRITERSAGPDQYRDANTNSGYFMPLRLVEPMTPENSRLLGVDAYSTPSWVGTIQEAVLSG
;
A
#
# COMPACT_ATOMS: atom_id res chain seq x y z
N MET A 1 -32.62 -7.69 71.57
CA MET A 1 -32.43 -6.83 70.37
C MET A 1 -31.83 -5.48 70.78
N ARG A 2 -30.50 -5.30 70.69
CA ARG A 2 -29.85 -4.00 70.96
C ARG A 2 -30.03 -3.09 69.73
N ARG A 3 -30.72 -1.96 69.89
CA ARG A 3 -30.85 -0.94 68.83
C ARG A 3 -29.45 -0.38 68.52
N PRO A 4 -29.05 -0.28 67.24
CA PRO A 4 -27.76 0.31 66.88
C PRO A 4 -27.71 1.76 67.35
N THR A 5 -26.60 2.14 67.98
CA THR A 5 -26.36 3.51 68.46
C THR A 5 -26.29 4.45 67.25
N LEU A 6 -26.80 5.69 67.40
CA LEU A 6 -26.87 6.70 66.33
C LEU A 6 -25.54 6.88 65.57
N LYS A 7 -24.41 6.72 66.28
CA LYS A 7 -23.06 6.78 65.73
C LYS A 7 -22.78 5.70 64.68
N LEU A 8 -23.27 4.47 64.88
CA LEU A 8 -23.07 3.37 63.94
C LEU A 8 -23.82 3.61 62.62
N LYS A 9 -25.02 4.20 62.68
CA LYS A 9 -25.80 4.56 61.49
C LYS A 9 -25.10 5.64 60.64
N LEU A 10 -24.49 6.63 61.28
CA LEU A 10 -23.75 7.69 60.59
C LEU A 10 -22.49 7.17 59.89
N VAL A 11 -21.75 6.25 60.52
CA VAL A 11 -20.58 5.62 59.89
C VAL A 11 -20.98 4.79 58.67
N ILE A 12 -22.04 3.99 58.78
CA ILE A 12 -22.54 3.19 57.65
C ILE A 12 -23.00 4.09 56.50
N ALA A 13 -23.71 5.20 56.80
CA ALA A 13 -24.12 6.16 55.78
C ALA A 13 -22.93 6.83 55.09
N GLY A 14 -21.89 7.21 55.83
CA GLY A 14 -20.66 7.78 55.26
C GLY A 14 -19.93 6.80 54.33
N ILE A 15 -19.80 5.53 54.73
CA ILE A 15 -19.20 4.49 53.88
C ILE A 15 -20.04 4.28 52.62
N ALA A 16 -21.37 4.22 52.75
CA ALA A 16 -22.27 4.05 51.61
C ALA A 16 -22.15 5.21 50.60
N ILE A 17 -22.04 6.45 51.07
CA ILE A 17 -21.82 7.62 50.21
C ILE A 17 -20.47 7.54 49.51
N ALA A 18 -19.40 7.18 50.22
CA ALA A 18 -18.07 7.04 49.62
C ALA A 18 -18.05 5.98 48.52
N VAL A 19 -18.72 4.84 48.73
CA VAL A 19 -18.85 3.78 47.71
C VAL A 19 -19.64 4.26 46.50
N LEU A 20 -20.74 5.00 46.70
CA LEU A 20 -21.54 5.55 45.60
C LEU A 20 -20.77 6.59 44.78
N VAL A 21 -20.00 7.46 45.42
CA VAL A 21 -19.15 8.44 44.73
C VAL A 21 -18.05 7.75 43.94
N ALA A 22 -17.40 6.73 44.53
CA ALA A 22 -16.38 5.95 43.83
C ALA A 22 -16.95 5.20 42.62
N ALA A 23 -18.13 4.57 42.77
CA ALA A 23 -18.81 3.88 41.67
C ALA A 23 -19.29 4.84 40.57
N GLY A 24 -19.75 6.04 40.93
CA GLY A 24 -20.11 7.08 39.97
C GLY A 24 -18.90 7.59 39.18
N SER A 25 -17.76 7.79 39.86
CA SER A 25 -16.50 8.20 39.22
C SER A 25 -16.03 7.16 38.21
N THR A 26 -16.02 5.88 38.57
CA THR A 26 -15.59 4.81 37.65
C THR A 26 -16.53 4.67 36.46
N PHE A 27 -17.84 4.82 36.66
CA PHE A 27 -18.81 4.80 35.57
C PHE A 27 -18.61 5.98 34.61
N PHE A 28 -18.39 7.18 35.14
CA PHE A 28 -18.13 8.38 34.34
C PHE A 28 -16.82 8.27 33.56
N GLU A 29 -15.75 7.77 34.20
CA GLU A 29 -14.48 7.50 33.53
C GLU A 29 -14.62 6.47 32.40
N LEU A 30 -15.45 5.43 32.61
CA LEU A 30 -15.66 4.39 31.60
C LEU A 30 -16.43 4.93 30.39
N GLU A 31 -17.45 5.74 30.62
CA GLU A 31 -18.22 6.38 29.54
C GLU A 31 -17.35 7.39 28.78
N GLN A 32 -16.51 8.15 29.49
CA GLN A 32 -15.57 9.08 28.86
C GLN A 32 -14.51 8.34 28.03
N ARG A 33 -13.99 7.21 28.52
CA ARG A 33 -13.06 6.35 27.75
C ARG A 33 -13.74 5.76 26.52
N ARG A 34 -14.99 5.31 26.65
CA ARG A 34 -15.79 4.78 25.54
C ARG A 34 -16.03 5.84 24.48
N SER A 35 -16.42 7.04 24.88
CA SER A 35 -16.64 8.16 23.96
C SER A 35 -15.36 8.55 23.22
N ARG A 36 -14.21 8.62 23.90
CA ARG A 36 -12.91 8.85 23.25
C ARG A 36 -12.54 7.73 22.29
N PHE A 37 -12.69 6.47 22.71
CA PHE A 37 -12.43 5.32 21.85
C PHE A 37 -13.28 5.33 20.58
N LEU A 38 -14.58 5.67 20.69
CA LEU A 38 -15.47 5.78 19.54
C LEU A 38 -15.08 6.94 18.61
N ALA A 39 -14.71 8.09 19.17
CA ALA A 39 -14.24 9.24 18.40
C ALA A 39 -12.92 8.93 17.65
N GLU A 40 -11.96 8.31 18.33
CA GLU A 40 -10.68 7.87 17.74
C GLU A 40 -10.88 6.80 16.68
N SER A 41 -11.74 5.81 16.93
CA SER A 41 -12.08 4.78 15.95
C SER A 41 -12.73 5.39 14.71
N ALA A 42 -13.64 6.36 14.88
CA ALA A 42 -14.28 7.05 13.78
C ALA A 42 -13.28 7.87 12.96
N SER A 43 -12.30 8.53 13.60
CA SER A 43 -11.25 9.25 12.87
C SER A 43 -10.35 8.32 12.07
N VAL A 44 -9.98 7.14 12.61
CA VAL A 44 -9.18 6.16 11.88
C VAL A 44 -9.95 5.62 10.67
N VAL A 45 -11.23 5.28 10.84
CA VAL A 45 -12.08 4.82 9.72
C VAL A 45 -12.21 5.89 8.64
N ALA A 46 -12.40 7.16 9.04
CA ALA A 46 -12.48 8.27 8.09
C ALA A 46 -11.15 8.48 7.34
N GLU A 47 -10.02 8.32 8.02
CA GLU A 47 -8.69 8.40 7.41
C GLU A 47 -8.46 7.26 6.41
N LEU A 48 -8.79 6.02 6.79
CA LEU A 48 -8.74 4.88 5.87
C LEU A 48 -9.66 5.09 4.64
N GLY A 49 -10.86 5.61 4.84
CA GLY A 49 -11.77 5.95 3.76
C GLY A 49 -11.14 6.94 2.77
N ARG A 50 -10.52 8.00 3.29
CA ARG A 50 -9.79 8.98 2.45
C ARG A 50 -8.62 8.37 1.69
N LEU A 51 -7.87 7.45 2.30
CA LEU A 51 -6.76 6.77 1.63
C LEU A 51 -7.26 5.92 0.45
N VAL A 52 -8.38 5.21 0.63
CA VAL A 52 -9.01 4.39 -0.42
C VAL A 52 -9.52 5.28 -1.54
N GLU A 53 -10.30 6.33 -1.24
CA GLU A 53 -10.80 7.28 -2.24
C GLU A 53 -9.66 7.95 -3.02
N GLY A 54 -8.60 8.36 -2.32
CA GLY A 54 -7.40 8.91 -2.95
C GLY A 54 -6.72 7.90 -3.87
N GLY A 55 -6.63 6.63 -3.45
CA GLY A 55 -6.10 5.55 -4.28
C GLY A 55 -6.92 5.30 -5.55
N GLU A 56 -8.25 5.29 -5.47
CA GLU A 56 -9.12 5.14 -6.63
C GLU A 56 -8.98 6.30 -7.61
N ALA A 57 -8.88 7.53 -7.11
CA ALA A 57 -8.66 8.71 -7.94
C ALA A 57 -7.31 8.62 -8.69
N VAL A 58 -6.25 8.18 -8.00
CA VAL A 58 -4.93 7.96 -8.59
C VAL A 58 -4.96 6.87 -9.66
N LEU A 59 -5.57 5.72 -9.38
CA LEU A 59 -5.70 4.62 -10.36
C LEU A 59 -6.49 5.06 -11.59
N THR A 60 -7.56 5.84 -11.39
CA THR A 60 -8.36 6.41 -12.50
C THR A 60 -7.52 7.34 -13.37
N ALA A 61 -6.74 8.24 -12.76
CA ALA A 61 -5.85 9.14 -13.49
C ALA A 61 -4.74 8.38 -14.25
N LEU A 62 -4.12 7.38 -13.60
CA LEU A 62 -3.10 6.52 -14.21
C LEU A 62 -3.67 5.72 -15.39
N ARG A 63 -4.91 5.24 -15.29
CA ARG A 63 -5.59 4.58 -16.41
C ARG A 63 -5.79 5.52 -17.58
N GLY A 64 -6.24 6.76 -17.34
CA GLY A 64 -6.39 7.79 -18.37
C GLY A 64 -5.08 8.04 -19.10
N VAL A 65 -4.00 8.28 -18.35
CA VAL A 65 -2.66 8.47 -18.93
C VAL A 65 -2.19 7.22 -19.68
N ASN A 66 -2.45 6.00 -19.18
CA ASN A 66 -2.04 4.79 -19.88
C ASN A 66 -2.80 4.57 -21.20
N GLN A 67 -4.07 4.98 -21.29
CA GLN A 67 -4.89 4.90 -22.51
C GLN A 67 -4.51 5.98 -23.54
N GLU A 68 -4.24 7.20 -23.09
CA GLU A 68 -3.88 8.33 -23.95
C GLU A 68 -2.42 8.27 -24.43
N SER A 69 -1.52 7.71 -23.61
CA SER A 69 -0.08 7.76 -23.89
C SER A 69 0.40 6.88 -25.04
N GLY A 70 -0.36 5.88 -25.51
CA GLY A 70 0.03 5.04 -26.67
C GLY A 70 1.53 4.70 -26.77
N GLU A 71 2.09 4.71 -27.99
CA GLU A 71 3.55 4.75 -28.24
C GLU A 71 4.16 6.15 -27.96
N ILE A 72 3.33 7.15 -27.66
CA ILE A 72 3.64 8.57 -27.69
C ILE A 72 3.99 9.06 -26.27
N GLY A 73 5.25 8.85 -25.90
CA GLY A 73 5.94 9.66 -24.91
C GLY A 73 5.84 9.22 -23.45
N THR A 74 6.96 9.35 -22.74
CA THR A 74 7.07 9.12 -21.30
C THR A 74 6.70 10.36 -20.47
N ALA A 75 6.58 11.53 -21.09
CA ALA A 75 6.31 12.80 -20.41
C ALA A 75 4.98 12.83 -19.64
N PRO A 76 3.83 12.39 -20.18
CA PRO A 76 2.57 12.40 -19.43
C PRO A 76 2.61 11.51 -18.18
N PHE A 77 3.39 10.42 -18.23
CA PHE A 77 3.62 9.58 -17.07
C PHE A 77 4.39 10.33 -15.98
N TYR A 78 5.49 11.00 -16.34
CA TYR A 78 6.30 11.75 -15.37
C TYR A 78 5.53 12.91 -14.73
N GLU A 79 4.76 13.67 -15.52
CA GLU A 79 3.94 14.78 -15.02
C GLU A 79 2.89 14.29 -14.01
N LEU A 80 2.13 13.25 -14.38
CA LEU A 80 1.15 12.66 -13.47
C LEU A 80 1.81 12.06 -12.23
N SER A 81 2.92 11.34 -12.40
CA SER A 81 3.63 10.76 -11.26
C SER A 81 4.11 11.83 -10.28
N HIS A 82 4.61 12.96 -10.78
CA HIS A 82 5.01 14.07 -9.92
C HIS A 82 3.81 14.67 -9.16
N GLU A 83 2.68 14.89 -9.83
CA GLU A 83 1.47 15.40 -9.17
C GLU A 83 0.99 14.43 -8.08
N VAL A 84 0.87 13.14 -8.38
CA VAL A 84 0.40 12.12 -7.44
C VAL A 84 1.33 12.01 -6.24
N LEU A 85 2.64 11.86 -6.47
CA LEU A 85 3.63 11.70 -5.40
C LEU A 85 3.74 12.96 -4.52
N SER A 86 3.39 14.14 -5.04
CA SER A 86 3.34 15.39 -4.26
C SER A 86 2.07 15.56 -3.43
N ARG A 87 0.98 14.88 -3.81
CA ARG A 87 -0.35 15.02 -3.17
C ARG A 87 -0.64 13.89 -2.18
N TYR A 88 -0.08 12.71 -2.40
CA TYR A 88 -0.41 11.50 -1.66
C TYR A 88 0.84 10.87 -1.02
N ASP A 89 1.19 11.33 0.19
CA ASP A 89 2.41 10.94 0.92
C ASP A 89 2.51 9.43 1.22
N TYR A 90 1.40 8.71 1.16
CA TYR A 90 1.35 7.25 1.36
C TYR A 90 1.70 6.45 0.11
N ILE A 91 1.83 7.09 -1.05
CA ILE A 91 2.26 6.46 -2.30
C ILE A 91 3.77 6.66 -2.44
N GLY A 92 4.55 5.59 -2.20
CA GLY A 92 6.01 5.67 -2.24
C GLY A 92 6.62 5.66 -3.65
N ALA A 93 5.94 5.01 -4.61
CA ALA A 93 6.40 4.95 -5.99
C ALA A 93 5.24 4.62 -6.94
N ILE A 94 5.40 5.00 -8.20
CA ILE A 94 4.52 4.64 -9.30
C ILE A 94 5.38 3.98 -10.38
N ALA A 95 4.99 2.78 -10.79
CA ALA A 95 5.72 2.02 -11.80
C ALA A 95 4.82 1.67 -12.99
N ARG A 96 5.40 1.72 -14.18
CA ARG A 96 4.76 1.29 -15.42
C ARG A 96 5.40 0.00 -15.89
N PHE A 97 4.59 -1.04 -16.01
CA PHE A 97 5.00 -2.31 -16.59
C PHE A 97 4.55 -2.38 -18.05
N SER A 98 5.23 -3.20 -18.86
CA SER A 98 4.82 -3.47 -20.24
C SER A 98 4.76 -4.97 -20.46
N ARG A 99 3.63 -5.47 -20.97
CA ARG A 99 3.52 -6.87 -21.35
C ARG A 99 4.22 -7.08 -22.69
N ILE A 100 5.17 -8.00 -22.74
CA ILE A 100 5.92 -8.36 -23.95
C ILE A 100 5.95 -9.87 -24.09
N SER A 101 6.01 -10.38 -25.31
CA SER A 101 6.28 -11.81 -25.56
C SER A 101 7.76 -12.13 -25.50
N GLU A 102 8.09 -13.42 -25.38
CA GLU A 102 9.48 -13.91 -25.48
C GLU A 102 10.17 -13.43 -26.76
N ILE A 103 9.45 -13.44 -27.88
CA ILE A 103 9.96 -13.07 -29.20
C ILE A 103 10.29 -11.57 -29.28
N GLU A 104 9.51 -10.73 -28.57
CA GLU A 104 9.67 -9.28 -28.57
C GLU A 104 10.76 -8.80 -27.61
N ARG A 105 11.16 -9.62 -26.63
CA ARG A 105 12.10 -9.24 -25.58
C ARG A 105 13.40 -8.63 -26.10
N PRO A 106 14.12 -9.21 -27.09
CA PRO A 106 15.38 -8.61 -27.55
C PRO A 106 15.19 -7.22 -28.16
N LYS A 107 14.09 -7.03 -28.92
CA LYS A 107 13.74 -5.73 -29.52
C LYS A 107 13.37 -4.72 -28.45
N PHE A 108 12.60 -5.14 -27.44
CA PHE A 108 12.20 -4.29 -26.33
C PHE A 108 13.40 -3.82 -25.49
N GLU A 109 14.31 -4.73 -25.12
CA GLU A 109 15.53 -4.36 -24.39
C GLU A 109 16.41 -3.40 -25.19
N LEU A 110 16.58 -3.63 -26.50
CA LEU A 110 17.33 -2.73 -27.37
C LEU A 110 16.68 -1.33 -27.42
N MET A 111 15.36 -1.27 -27.57
CA MET A 111 14.61 -0.02 -27.54
C MET A 111 14.83 0.74 -26.23
N MET A 112 14.75 0.06 -25.08
CA MET A 112 14.98 0.69 -23.78
C MET A 112 16.41 1.22 -23.63
N ARG A 113 17.42 0.49 -24.13
CA ARG A 113 18.81 0.96 -24.15
C ARG A 113 18.98 2.20 -25.03
N GLN A 114 18.30 2.26 -26.19
CA GLN A 114 18.28 3.43 -27.07
C GLN A 114 17.58 4.64 -26.44
N GLN A 115 16.67 4.42 -25.49
CA GLN A 115 16.00 5.47 -24.71
C GLN A 115 16.83 5.98 -23.52
N GLY A 116 18.07 5.50 -23.34
CA GLY A 116 18.99 5.97 -22.31
C GLY A 116 19.18 5.01 -21.13
N PHE A 117 18.44 3.89 -21.07
CA PHE A 117 18.61 2.88 -20.03
C PHE A 117 19.69 1.86 -20.44
N ILE A 118 20.96 2.29 -20.42
CA ILE A 118 22.11 1.58 -21.04
C ILE A 118 22.23 0.11 -20.60
N SER A 119 21.95 -0.19 -19.32
CA SER A 119 22.06 -1.54 -18.75
C SER A 119 20.73 -2.29 -18.64
N TYR A 120 19.69 -1.82 -19.33
CA TYR A 120 18.36 -2.44 -19.25
C TYR A 120 18.37 -3.87 -19.78
N THR A 121 17.91 -4.80 -18.95
CA THR A 121 17.69 -6.20 -19.26
C THR A 121 16.44 -6.68 -18.53
N VAL A 122 15.64 -7.53 -19.16
CA VAL A 122 14.53 -8.19 -18.47
C VAL A 122 15.11 -9.27 -17.56
N HIS A 123 14.76 -9.25 -16.28
CA HIS A 123 15.28 -10.18 -15.28
C HIS A 123 14.27 -10.46 -14.18
N ALA A 124 14.41 -11.59 -13.49
CA ALA A 124 13.56 -11.90 -12.34
C ALA A 124 13.86 -10.99 -11.14
N ASN A 125 12.86 -10.82 -10.26
CA ASN A 125 12.98 -10.06 -9.03
C ASN A 125 13.90 -10.79 -8.04
N ARG A 126 15.11 -10.27 -7.89
CA ARG A 126 16.15 -10.85 -7.00
C ARG A 126 16.01 -10.44 -5.54
N ILE A 127 15.10 -9.50 -5.22
CA ILE A 127 14.95 -8.95 -3.86
C ILE A 127 14.23 -9.94 -2.94
N THR A 128 13.36 -10.79 -3.49
CA THR A 128 12.58 -11.77 -2.73
C THR A 128 13.25 -13.13 -2.58
N GLU A 129 14.31 -13.42 -3.34
CA GLU A 129 14.99 -14.73 -3.33
C GLU A 129 16.31 -14.67 -2.56
N ARG A 130 16.24 -14.55 -1.23
CA ARG A 130 17.41 -14.77 -0.34
C ARG A 130 17.88 -16.25 -0.30
N SER A 131 17.22 -17.13 -1.04
CA SER A 131 17.40 -18.59 -0.99
C SER A 131 17.75 -19.22 -2.34
N ALA A 132 17.82 -18.46 -3.42
CA ALA A 132 18.22 -18.96 -4.73
C ALA A 132 19.73 -18.81 -4.88
N GLY A 133 20.45 -19.93 -4.98
CA GLY A 133 21.89 -19.93 -5.26
C GLY A 133 22.21 -19.24 -6.60
N PRO A 134 23.50 -18.98 -6.88
CA PRO A 134 23.94 -18.29 -8.09
C PRO A 134 23.58 -19.00 -9.41
N ASP A 135 23.01 -20.22 -9.38
CA ASP A 135 22.52 -20.95 -10.56
C ASP A 135 20.98 -21.06 -10.61
N GLN A 136 20.26 -20.51 -9.63
CA GLN A 136 18.81 -20.36 -9.66
C GLN A 136 18.45 -18.92 -10.04
N TYR A 137 19.12 -18.38 -11.06
CA TYR A 137 18.49 -17.36 -11.89
C TYR A 137 17.27 -18.03 -12.50
N ARG A 138 16.14 -18.00 -11.80
CA ARG A 138 14.87 -18.27 -12.44
C ARG A 138 14.76 -17.22 -13.52
N ASP A 139 14.97 -17.64 -14.75
CA ASP A 139 14.56 -16.86 -15.89
C ASP A 139 13.14 -16.36 -15.59
N ALA A 140 12.90 -15.09 -15.92
CA ALA A 140 11.58 -14.48 -15.88
C ALA A 140 10.54 -15.50 -16.37
N ASN A 141 9.35 -15.56 -15.77
CA ASN A 141 8.49 -16.74 -15.81
C ASN A 141 8.18 -17.22 -17.24
N THR A 142 9.00 -18.13 -17.78
CA THR A 142 8.98 -18.58 -19.18
C THR A 142 7.78 -19.49 -19.46
N ASN A 143 7.09 -19.98 -18.43
CA ASN A 143 5.95 -20.89 -18.58
C ASN A 143 4.75 -20.27 -19.29
N SER A 144 4.68 -18.93 -19.40
CA SER A 144 3.57 -18.25 -20.08
C SER A 144 3.92 -17.73 -21.47
N GLY A 145 5.20 -17.71 -21.87
CA GLY A 145 5.67 -17.07 -23.10
C GLY A 145 5.57 -15.54 -23.10
N TYR A 146 5.19 -14.93 -21.98
CA TYR A 146 5.11 -13.48 -21.79
C TYR A 146 5.89 -13.03 -20.56
N PHE A 147 6.43 -11.81 -20.64
CA PHE A 147 7.03 -11.09 -19.54
C PHE A 147 6.26 -9.81 -19.26
N MET A 148 6.39 -9.33 -18.03
CA MET A 148 5.87 -8.04 -17.62
C MET A 148 6.97 -7.23 -16.95
N PRO A 149 8.02 -6.81 -17.68
CA PRO A 149 9.10 -6.00 -17.14
C PRO A 149 8.66 -4.61 -16.71
N LEU A 150 9.26 -4.14 -15.62
CA LEU A 150 9.15 -2.75 -15.17
C LEU A 150 9.87 -1.84 -16.16
N ARG A 151 9.11 -0.99 -16.85
CA ARG A 151 9.60 -0.09 -17.89
C ARG A 151 9.97 1.29 -17.34
N LEU A 152 9.15 1.84 -16.45
CA LEU A 152 9.35 3.16 -15.83
C LEU A 152 9.04 3.08 -14.35
N VAL A 153 9.71 3.91 -13.56
CA VAL A 153 9.40 4.10 -12.14
C VAL A 153 9.68 5.54 -11.74
N GLU A 154 8.78 6.10 -10.95
CA GLU A 154 8.95 7.38 -10.28
C GLU A 154 8.70 7.22 -8.76
N PRO A 155 9.49 7.87 -7.89
CA PRO A 155 10.64 8.70 -8.23
C PRO A 155 11.83 7.85 -8.73
N MET A 156 12.61 8.36 -9.70
CA MET A 156 13.83 7.69 -10.19
C MET A 156 15.00 7.79 -9.18
N THR A 157 14.83 7.18 -8.00
CA THR A 157 15.87 7.09 -6.97
C THR A 157 16.85 5.94 -7.28
N PRO A 158 18.06 5.94 -6.70
CA PRO A 158 19.00 4.82 -6.85
C PRO A 158 18.45 3.46 -6.39
N GLU A 159 17.45 3.45 -5.50
CA GLU A 159 16.77 2.24 -5.05
C GLU A 159 15.76 1.77 -6.11
N ASN A 160 14.89 2.67 -6.56
CA ASN A 160 13.86 2.38 -7.55
C ASN A 160 14.45 2.03 -8.92
N SER A 161 15.54 2.70 -9.33
CA SER A 161 16.19 2.46 -10.62
C SER A 161 16.76 1.05 -10.76
N ARG A 162 17.05 0.36 -9.64
CA ARG A 162 17.49 -1.05 -9.64
C ARG A 162 16.37 -2.01 -10.02
N LEU A 163 15.12 -1.57 -9.94
CA LEU A 163 13.94 -2.36 -10.28
C LEU A 163 13.62 -2.33 -11.78
N LEU A 164 14.28 -1.45 -12.56
CA LEU A 164 14.09 -1.37 -14.02
C LEU A 164 14.41 -2.73 -14.66
N GLY A 165 13.47 -3.25 -15.45
CA GLY A 165 13.60 -4.55 -16.10
C GLY A 165 13.19 -5.74 -15.25
N VAL A 166 12.84 -5.55 -13.97
CA VAL A 166 12.29 -6.63 -13.14
C VAL A 166 10.96 -7.10 -13.73
N ASP A 167 10.88 -8.40 -14.02
CA ASP A 167 9.65 -9.05 -14.49
C ASP A 167 8.67 -9.24 -13.33
N ALA A 168 7.51 -8.59 -13.41
CA ALA A 168 6.48 -8.70 -12.39
C ALA A 168 5.96 -10.15 -12.23
N TYR A 169 5.98 -10.95 -13.31
CA TYR A 169 5.56 -12.35 -13.25
C TYR A 169 6.56 -13.26 -12.52
N SER A 170 7.78 -12.79 -12.26
CA SER A 170 8.75 -13.51 -11.44
C SER A 170 8.49 -13.39 -9.94
N THR A 171 7.57 -12.51 -9.51
CA THR A 171 7.21 -12.31 -8.10
C THR A 171 5.87 -13.00 -7.80
N PRO A 172 5.84 -14.17 -7.13
CA PRO A 172 4.62 -14.97 -6.98
C PRO A 172 3.46 -14.24 -6.30
N SER A 173 3.76 -13.36 -5.33
CA SER A 173 2.76 -12.57 -4.61
C SER A 173 2.05 -11.53 -5.48
N TRP A 174 2.64 -11.14 -6.62
CA TRP A 174 2.04 -10.15 -7.52
C TRP A 174 1.18 -10.79 -8.61
N VAL A 175 1.44 -12.06 -8.95
CA VAL A 175 0.78 -12.74 -10.08
C VAL A 175 -0.74 -12.70 -9.97
N GLY A 176 -1.30 -12.98 -8.78
CA GLY A 176 -2.75 -12.93 -8.54
C GLY A 176 -3.33 -11.54 -8.80
N THR A 177 -2.74 -10.51 -8.19
CA THR A 177 -3.18 -9.11 -8.36
C THR A 177 -3.06 -8.64 -9.82
N ILE A 178 -2.00 -9.04 -10.51
CA ILE A 178 -1.82 -8.71 -11.94
C ILE A 178 -2.93 -9.36 -12.78
N GLN A 179 -3.24 -10.63 -12.53
CA GLN A 179 -4.31 -11.33 -13.25
C GLN A 179 -5.67 -10.68 -13.00
N GLU A 180 -6.00 -10.36 -11.74
CA GLU A 180 -7.24 -9.66 -11.40
C GLU A 180 -7.33 -8.29 -12.08
N ALA A 181 -6.26 -7.50 -12.05
CA ALA A 181 -6.23 -6.18 -12.69
C ALA A 181 -6.41 -6.26 -14.21
N VAL A 182 -5.81 -7.25 -14.86
CA VAL A 182 -5.98 -7.48 -16.31
C VAL A 182 -7.42 -7.91 -16.65
N LEU A 183 -8.06 -8.69 -15.78
CA LEU A 183 -9.43 -9.18 -15.99
C LEU A 183 -10.50 -8.12 -15.69
N SER A 184 -10.28 -7.25 -14.70
CA SER A 184 -11.26 -6.26 -14.26
C SER A 184 -11.27 -4.97 -15.12
N GLY A 185 -10.16 -4.68 -15.81
CA GLY A 185 -10.07 -3.63 -16.84
C GLY A 185 -9.94 -2.22 -16.30
#